data_AF-A0A363TP52-F1
#
_entry.id   AF-A0A363TP52-F1
#
_cell.length_a   1.000
_cell.length_b   1.000
_cell.length_c   1.000
_cell.angle_alpha   90.00
_cell.angle_beta   90.00
_cell.angle_gamma   90.00
#
_symmetry.space_group_name_H-M   'P 1'
#
loop_
_entity.id
_entity.type
_entity.pdbx_description
1 polymer ?
#
loop_
_entity_poly.entity_id
_entity_poly.type
_entity_poly.pdbx_seq_one_letter_code
_entity_poly.pdbx_strand_id
1 'polypeptide(L)'
;MARYLIESPHTTEECLRALDEILVKGPGALAKYDFGCMSGDHTGYVIVEAGSESEAKENVPTFLRGKARCVKVDKFTPEQIKAFHQMKASA
;
A
#
# COMPACT_ATOMS: atom_id res chain seq x y z
N MET A 1 -0.09 15.76 -3.08
CA MET A 1 -0.59 14.39 -2.84
C MET A 1 0.15 13.80 -1.66
N ALA A 2 -0.47 12.90 -0.89
CA ALA A 2 0.18 12.18 0.20
C ALA A 2 0.58 10.77 -0.26
N ARG A 3 1.54 10.15 0.41
CA ARG A 3 1.94 8.77 0.15
C ARG A 3 1.08 7.81 0.97
N TYR A 4 0.57 6.77 0.33
CA TYR A 4 -0.22 5.72 0.96
C TYR A 4 0.43 4.36 0.70
N LEU A 5 0.69 3.61 1.76
CA LEU A 5 0.96 2.18 1.69
C LEU A 5 -0.37 1.45 1.64
N ILE A 6 -0.54 0.60 0.63
CA ILE A 6 -1.72 -0.20 0.42
C ILE A 6 -1.34 -1.67 0.56
N GLU A 7 -2.10 -2.39 1.37
CA GLU A 7 -2.06 -3.84 1.49
C GLU A 7 -3.38 -4.39 0.94
N SER A 8 -3.29 -5.29 -0.03
CA SER A 8 -4.43 -5.92 -0.71
C SER A 8 -4.44 -7.42 -0.44
N PRO A 9 -4.85 -7.84 0.77
CA PRO A 9 -4.90 -9.25 1.16
C PRO A 9 -5.97 -9.98 0.35
N HIS A 10 -5.66 -11.20 -0.06
CA HIS A 10 -6.49 -12.08 -0.85
C HIS A 10 -6.24 -13.55 -0.43
N THR A 11 -7.07 -14.48 -0.87
CA THR A 11 -6.83 -15.92 -0.61
C THR A 11 -5.96 -16.54 -1.70
N THR A 12 -5.48 -17.76 -1.47
CA THR A 12 -4.71 -18.53 -2.48
C THR A 12 -5.52 -18.70 -3.78
N GLU A 13 -6.82 -18.95 -3.68
CA GLU A 13 -7.73 -19.11 -4.82
C GLU A 13 -7.93 -17.79 -5.58
N GLU A 14 -7.76 -16.66 -4.91
CA GLU A 14 -7.92 -15.32 -5.47
C GLU A 14 -6.64 -14.79 -6.15
N CYS A 15 -5.47 -15.44 -5.98
CA CYS A 15 -4.17 -14.94 -6.46
C CYS A 15 -4.14 -14.63 -7.96
N LEU A 16 -4.53 -15.59 -8.79
CA LEU A 16 -4.48 -15.40 -10.25
C LEU A 16 -5.42 -14.27 -10.68
N ARG A 17 -6.62 -14.21 -10.10
CA ARG A 17 -7.57 -13.12 -10.35
C ARG A 17 -6.99 -11.76 -9.92
N ALA A 18 -6.32 -11.69 -8.77
CA ALA A 18 -5.70 -10.46 -8.30
C ALA A 18 -4.60 -9.97 -9.27
N LEU A 19 -3.76 -10.88 -9.75
CA LEU A 19 -2.72 -10.58 -10.74
C LEU A 19 -3.31 -10.13 -12.08
N ASP A 20 -4.36 -10.80 -12.57
CA ASP A 20 -5.06 -10.44 -13.80
C ASP A 20 -5.69 -9.04 -13.70
N GLU A 21 -6.42 -8.74 -12.61
CA GLU A 21 -7.05 -7.43 -12.43
C GLU A 21 -6.02 -6.30 -12.29
N ILE A 22 -4.83 -6.57 -11.74
CA ILE A 22 -3.73 -5.60 -11.69
C ILE A 22 -3.10 -5.43 -13.09
N LEU A 23 -2.90 -6.52 -13.85
CA LEU A 23 -2.38 -6.46 -15.20
C LEU A 23 -3.30 -5.71 -16.17
N VAL A 24 -4.63 -5.82 -16.00
CA VAL A 24 -5.63 -5.05 -16.77
C VAL A 24 -5.46 -3.55 -16.59
N LYS A 25 -4.99 -3.08 -15.42
CA LYS A 25 -4.64 -1.66 -15.19
C LYS A 25 -3.38 -1.22 -15.94
N GLY A 26 -2.63 -2.18 -16.50
CA GLY A 26 -1.47 -1.98 -17.35
C GLY A 26 -0.15 -2.47 -16.71
N PRO A 27 0.88 -2.76 -17.53
CA PRO A 27 2.16 -3.28 -17.04
C PRO A 27 2.87 -2.31 -16.09
N GLY A 28 2.67 -1.01 -16.25
CA GLY A 28 3.20 0.01 -15.33
C GLY A 28 2.53 0.03 -13.96
N ALA A 29 1.29 -0.47 -13.84
CA ALA A 29 0.65 -0.67 -12.54
C ALA A 29 1.21 -1.92 -11.87
N LEU A 30 1.30 -3.03 -12.62
CA LEU A 30 1.89 -4.28 -12.12
C LEU A 30 3.32 -4.08 -11.60
N ALA A 31 4.16 -3.33 -12.33
CA ALA A 31 5.56 -3.08 -11.95
C ALA A 31 5.74 -2.28 -10.64
N LYS A 32 4.68 -1.67 -10.10
CA LYS A 32 4.73 -0.95 -8.81
C LYS A 32 4.35 -1.82 -7.62
N TYR A 33 3.72 -2.97 -7.87
CA TYR A 33 3.31 -3.88 -6.82
C TYR A 33 4.44 -4.81 -6.46
N ASP A 34 4.61 -5.03 -5.17
CA ASP A 34 5.34 -6.14 -4.60
C ASP A 34 4.34 -7.20 -4.12
N PHE A 35 4.61 -8.49 -4.35
CA PHE A 35 3.68 -9.58 -3.99
C PHE A 35 4.33 -10.57 -3.04
N GLY A 36 3.65 -10.87 -1.93
CA GLY A 36 4.06 -11.91 -1.00
C GLY A 36 3.68 -13.33 -1.43
N CYS A 37 2.96 -13.50 -2.55
CA CYS A 37 2.29 -14.78 -2.89
C CYS A 37 3.27 -15.95 -2.95
N MET A 38 4.49 -15.73 -3.44
CA MET A 38 5.54 -16.76 -3.52
C MET A 38 6.16 -17.12 -2.16
N SER A 39 6.02 -16.28 -1.14
CA SER A 39 6.42 -16.57 0.24
C SER A 39 5.27 -17.12 1.10
N GLY A 40 4.10 -17.40 0.50
CA GLY A 40 2.90 -17.85 1.21
C GLY A 40 2.08 -16.72 1.85
N ASP A 41 2.46 -15.46 1.62
CA ASP A 41 1.69 -14.30 2.05
C ASP A 41 0.85 -13.78 0.89
N HIS A 42 -0.43 -14.13 0.88
CA HIS A 42 -1.36 -13.78 -0.21
C HIS A 42 -1.79 -12.30 -0.13
N THR A 43 -0.82 -11.40 -0.25
CA THR A 43 -1.00 -9.95 -0.13
C THR A 43 -0.20 -9.25 -1.23
N GLY A 44 -0.86 -8.31 -1.91
CA GLY A 44 -0.20 -7.34 -2.78
C GLY A 44 0.08 -6.05 -2.02
N TYR A 45 1.29 -5.51 -2.17
CA TYR A 45 1.78 -4.30 -1.52
C TYR A 45 2.10 -3.24 -2.57
N VAL A 46 1.64 -2.00 -2.35
CA VAL A 46 2.02 -0.88 -3.23
C VAL A 46 2.06 0.41 -2.44
N ILE A 47 3.01 1.29 -2.77
CA ILE A 47 2.97 2.69 -2.31
C ILE A 47 2.54 3.57 -3.48
N VAL A 48 1.48 4.35 -3.28
CA VAL A 48 0.96 5.29 -4.27
C VAL A 48 0.92 6.72 -3.71
N GLU A 49 0.88 7.69 -4.62
CA GLU A 49 0.54 9.07 -4.27
C GLU A 49 -0.94 9.31 -4.59
N ALA A 50 -1.68 9.84 -3.63
CA ALA A 50 -3.10 10.15 -3.78
C ALA A 50 -3.50 11.36 -2.94
N GLY A 51 -4.59 12.03 -3.29
CA GLY A 51 -5.21 13.09 -2.49
C GLY A 51 -5.94 12.56 -1.24
N SER A 52 -6.42 11.33 -1.27
CA SER A 52 -7.16 10.71 -0.16
C SER A 52 -6.97 9.19 -0.07
N GLU A 53 -7.37 8.58 1.04
CA GLU A 53 -7.39 7.12 1.20
C GLU A 53 -8.33 6.45 0.18
N SER A 54 -9.49 7.08 -0.09
CA SER A 54 -10.46 6.57 -1.06
C SER A 54 -9.88 6.52 -2.47
N GLU A 55 -9.19 7.60 -2.87
CA GLU A 55 -8.49 7.67 -4.16
C GLU A 55 -7.34 6.65 -4.21
N ALA A 56 -6.59 6.46 -3.12
CA ALA A 56 -5.56 5.44 -3.04
C ALA A 56 -6.14 4.03 -3.33
N LYS A 57 -7.31 3.70 -2.76
CA LYS A 57 -8.01 2.42 -2.97
C LYS A 57 -8.44 2.18 -4.42
N GLU A 58 -8.48 3.19 -5.29
CA GLU A 58 -8.77 2.99 -6.70
C GLU A 58 -7.69 2.15 -7.41
N ASN A 59 -6.46 2.13 -6.86
CA ASN A 59 -5.35 1.31 -7.32
C ASN A 59 -5.54 -0.19 -7.01
N VAL A 60 -6.46 -0.54 -6.12
CA VAL A 60 -6.77 -1.92 -5.72
C VAL A 60 -7.86 -2.52 -6.63
N PRO A 61 -7.74 -3.81 -7.03
CA PRO A 61 -8.83 -4.56 -7.64
C PRO A 61 -10.15 -4.43 -6.89
N THR A 62 -11.28 -4.27 -7.60
CA THR A 62 -12.56 -3.90 -6.98
C THR A 62 -13.00 -4.89 -5.90
N PHE A 63 -12.77 -6.18 -6.11
CA PHE A 63 -13.13 -7.24 -5.17
C PHE A 63 -12.25 -7.28 -3.91
N LEU A 64 -11.07 -6.63 -3.94
CA LEU A 64 -10.15 -6.54 -2.81
C LEU A 64 -10.28 -5.23 -2.03
N ARG A 65 -10.92 -4.19 -2.59
CA ARG A 65 -11.04 -2.86 -1.95
C ARG A 65 -11.63 -2.90 -0.53
N GLY A 66 -12.59 -3.79 -0.30
CA GLY A 66 -13.20 -3.97 1.03
C GLY A 66 -12.30 -4.66 2.05
N LYS A 67 -11.31 -5.44 1.60
CA LYS A 67 -10.30 -6.12 2.42
C LYS A 67 -9.01 -5.31 2.55
N ALA A 68 -8.81 -4.33 1.69
CA ALA A 68 -7.58 -3.58 1.59
C ALA A 68 -7.37 -2.60 2.75
N ARG A 69 -6.16 -2.60 3.29
CA ARG A 69 -5.70 -1.60 4.26
C ARG A 69 -4.94 -0.50 3.52
N CYS A 70 -5.34 0.74 3.74
CA CYS A 70 -4.63 1.90 3.21
C CYS A 70 -4.15 2.76 4.36
N VAL A 71 -2.84 2.99 4.44
CA VAL A 71 -2.22 3.75 5.52
C VAL A 71 -1.45 4.90 4.92
N LYS A 72 -1.71 6.12 5.38
CA LYS A 72 -0.87 7.27 5.03
C LYS A 72 0.51 7.06 5.66
N VAL A 73 1.56 7.17 4.84
CA VAL A 73 2.94 6.93 5.27
C VAL A 73 3.82 8.13 4.97
N ASP A 74 4.78 8.39 5.86
CA ASP A 74 5.72 9.50 5.77
C ASP A 74 7.16 8.98 5.88
N LYS A 75 8.10 9.76 5.37
CA LYS A 75 9.53 9.59 5.67
C LYS A 75 9.91 10.64 6.71
N PHE A 76 10.81 10.26 7.61
CA PHE A 76 11.34 11.18 8.62
C PHE A 76 12.81 11.50 8.33
N THR A 77 13.20 12.75 8.56
CA THR A 77 14.62 13.15 8.54
C THR A 77 15.24 12.95 9.92
N PRO A 78 16.58 12.80 10.01
CA PRO A 78 17.28 12.74 11.30
C PRO A 78 16.97 13.93 12.21
N GLU A 79 16.78 15.13 11.66
CA GLU A 79 16.46 16.35 12.40
C GLU A 79 15.07 16.29 13.02
N GLN A 80 14.07 15.82 12.27
CA GLN A 80 12.72 15.60 12.80
C GLN A 80 12.74 14.61 13.97
N ILE A 81 13.50 13.52 13.85
CA ILE A 81 13.64 12.51 14.90
C ILE A 81 14.26 13.13 16.16
N LYS A 82 15.36 13.89 16.02
CA LYS A 82 16.00 14.61 17.14
C LYS A 82 15.01 15.54 17.84
N ALA A 83 14.23 16.31 17.07
CA ALA A 83 13.23 17.21 17.62
C ALA A 83 12.13 16.46 18.39
N PHE A 84 11.65 15.32 17.88
CA PHE A 84 10.62 14.51 18.57
C PHE A 84 11.09 13.99 19.94
N HIS A 85 12.36 13.60 20.07
CA HIS A 85 12.93 13.20 21.36
C HIS A 85 12.99 14.36 22.36
N GLN A 86 13.33 15.56 21.90
CA GLN A 86 13.39 16.76 22.76
C GLN A 86 11.99 17.20 23.22
N MET A 87 10.97 17.12 22.36
CA MET A 87 9.59 17.41 22.71
C MET A 87 9.05 16.43 23.75
N LYS A 88 9.33 15.12 23.60
CA LYS A 88 8.89 14.10 24.57
C LYS A 88 9.58 14.20 25.92
N ALA A 89 10.82 14.69 25.99
CA ALA A 89 11.53 14.89 27.25
C ALA A 89 11.04 16.13 28.02
N SER A 90 10.26 17.01 27.38
CA SER A 90 9.74 18.26 27.95
C SER A 90 8.26 18.17 28.36
N ALA A 91 7.65 16.99 28.22
CA ALA A 91 6.25 16.68 28.57
C ALA A 91 6.21 15.72 29.75
#